data_AF-A0A940JBE9-F1
#
_entry.id   AF-A0A940JBE9-F1
#
_cell.length_a   1.000
_cell.length_b   1.000
_cell.length_c   1.000
_cell.angle_alpha   90.00
_cell.angle_beta   90.00
_cell.angle_gamma   90.00
#
_symmetry.space_group_name_H-M   'P 1'
#
loop_
_entity.id
_entity.type
_entity.pdbx_description
1 polymer ?
#
loop_
_entity_poly.entity_id
_entity_poly.type
_entity_poly.pdbx_seq_one_letter_code
_entity_poly.pdbx_strand_id
1 'polypeptide(L)'
;FLHPSAMKVLDRLTNNYCNLRWQKRKCIVQTLDHHKYYLWTFAGSKINRTLVLLAEGLGVSTIKSDYQKVELKFGEANPDLLKLTQDLLAHKDMTVQNVINKIDIPVKKVHFSKFNECLPASLSYEALLSKSFDIKGTLIFLSDLQFEFING
;
A
#
# COMPACT_ATOMS: atom_id res chain seq x y z
N PHE A 1 11.52 -10.07 -23.55
CA PHE A 1 10.67 -11.25 -23.31
C PHE A 1 10.96 -11.79 -21.92
N LEU A 2 9.92 -12.15 -21.14
CA LEU A 2 10.09 -12.69 -19.78
C LEU A 2 10.61 -14.14 -19.84
N HIS A 3 11.46 -14.50 -18.87
CA HIS A 3 12.05 -15.84 -18.77
C HIS A 3 10.97 -16.91 -18.51
N PRO A 4 11.07 -18.13 -19.06
CA PRO A 4 10.04 -19.18 -18.93
C PRO A 4 9.67 -19.55 -17.48
N SER A 5 10.63 -19.44 -16.55
CA SER A 5 10.35 -19.64 -15.12
C SER A 5 9.48 -18.52 -14.52
N ALA A 6 9.63 -17.28 -14.98
CA ALA A 6 8.80 -16.16 -14.57
C ALA A 6 7.37 -16.31 -15.11
N MET A 7 7.22 -16.84 -16.33
CA MET A 7 5.91 -17.16 -16.91
C MET A 7 5.15 -18.21 -16.08
N LYS A 8 5.81 -19.29 -15.65
CA LYS A 8 5.18 -20.30 -14.77
C LYS A 8 4.71 -19.73 -13.43
N VAL A 9 5.45 -18.79 -12.85
CA VAL A 9 5.05 -18.12 -11.61
C VAL A 9 3.85 -17.21 -11.87
N LEU A 10 3.86 -16.44 -12.96
CA LEU A 10 2.73 -15.63 -13.39
C LEU A 10 1.47 -16.47 -13.60
N ASP A 11 1.54 -17.57 -14.37
CA ASP A 11 0.40 -18.45 -14.63
C ASP A 11 -0.17 -19.04 -13.33
N ARG A 12 0.70 -19.41 -12.39
CA ARG A 12 0.27 -19.94 -11.08
C ARG A 12 -0.43 -18.87 -10.25
N LEU A 13 0.07 -17.64 -10.26
CA LEU A 13 -0.58 -16.50 -9.60
C LEU A 13 -1.92 -16.19 -10.27
N THR A 14 -1.97 -16.14 -11.60
CA THR A 14 -3.21 -15.92 -12.35
C THR A 14 -4.26 -16.99 -12.06
N ASN A 15 -3.87 -18.26 -11.93
CA ASN A 15 -4.77 -19.34 -11.55
C ASN A 15 -5.22 -19.25 -10.08
N ASN A 16 -4.34 -18.86 -9.16
CA ASN A 16 -4.69 -18.69 -7.75
C ASN A 16 -5.60 -17.48 -7.50
N TYR A 17 -5.54 -16.47 -8.37
CA TYR A 17 -6.30 -15.22 -8.26
C TYR A 17 -7.26 -15.01 -9.43
N CYS A 18 -7.65 -16.06 -10.16
CA CYS A 18 -8.52 -15.95 -11.33
C CYS A 18 -9.87 -15.28 -10.98
N ASN A 19 -10.36 -15.53 -9.77
CA ASN A 19 -11.57 -14.94 -9.22
C ASN A 19 -11.45 -13.44 -8.96
N LEU A 20 -10.24 -12.91 -8.78
CA LEU A 20 -10.01 -11.48 -8.59
C LEU A 20 -10.18 -10.69 -9.89
N ARG A 21 -10.12 -11.32 -11.08
CA ARG A 21 -10.16 -10.63 -12.39
C ARG A 21 -9.16 -9.46 -12.47
N TRP A 22 -8.00 -9.61 -11.82
CA TRP A 22 -7.02 -8.53 -11.72
C TRP A 22 -6.53 -8.08 -13.09
N GLN A 23 -6.41 -6.76 -13.25
CA GLN A 23 -5.87 -6.12 -14.44
C GLN A 23 -4.81 -5.09 -14.04
N LYS A 24 -3.89 -4.81 -14.97
CA LYS A 24 -2.92 -3.73 -14.78
C LYS A 24 -3.67 -2.43 -14.48
N ARG A 25 -3.20 -1.66 -13.49
CA ARG A 25 -3.80 -0.39 -13.04
C ARG A 25 -5.18 -0.50 -12.39
N LYS A 26 -5.64 -1.72 -12.10
CA LYS A 26 -6.80 -1.93 -11.22
C LYS A 26 -6.35 -2.32 -9.82
N CYS A 27 -7.01 -1.72 -8.86
CA CYS A 27 -6.96 -2.09 -7.47
C CYS A 27 -8.28 -2.73 -7.07
N ILE A 28 -8.24 -3.90 -6.48
CA ILE A 28 -9.46 -4.60 -6.09
C ILE A 28 -9.65 -4.47 -4.59
N VAL A 29 -10.80 -3.96 -4.20
CA VAL A 29 -11.24 -3.87 -2.81
C VAL A 29 -12.13 -5.08 -2.53
N GLN A 30 -11.61 -6.03 -1.76
CA GLN A 30 -12.34 -7.23 -1.36
C GLN A 30 -12.75 -7.13 0.11
N THR A 31 -14.04 -7.25 0.38
CA THR A 31 -14.58 -7.37 1.74
C THR A 31 -14.41 -8.80 2.24
N LEU A 32 -13.86 -9.00 3.44
CA LEU A 32 -13.67 -10.32 4.05
C LEU A 32 -14.65 -10.59 5.18
N ASP A 33 -14.76 -9.61 6.09
CA ASP A 33 -15.72 -9.56 7.18
C ASP A 33 -16.21 -8.11 7.34
N HIS A 34 -17.07 -7.82 8.32
CA HIS A 34 -17.67 -6.49 8.49
C HIS A 34 -16.68 -5.34 8.69
N HIS A 35 -15.42 -5.63 9.03
CA HIS A 35 -14.44 -4.58 9.30
C HIS A 35 -13.07 -4.82 8.66
N LYS A 36 -12.86 -5.94 7.95
CA LYS A 36 -11.58 -6.27 7.30
C LYS A 36 -11.73 -6.32 5.79
N TYR A 37 -10.78 -5.66 5.14
CA TYR A 37 -10.75 -5.52 3.69
C TYR A 37 -9.35 -5.80 3.18
N TYR A 38 -9.28 -6.43 2.01
CA TYR A 38 -8.05 -6.47 1.23
C TYR A 38 -8.11 -5.46 0.12
N LEU A 39 -7.05 -4.66 0.05
CA LEU A 39 -6.74 -3.83 -1.10
C LEU A 39 -5.67 -4.55 -1.93
N TRP A 40 -6.09 -5.25 -2.97
CA TRP A 40 -5.21 -5.98 -3.88
C TRP A 40 -4.61 -5.03 -4.92
N THR A 41 -3.30 -4.82 -4.87
CA THR A 41 -2.58 -3.82 -5.69
C THR A 41 -1.58 -4.47 -6.64
N PHE A 42 -0.92 -5.56 -6.21
CA PHE A 42 0.25 -6.16 -6.85
C PHE A 42 1.36 -5.16 -7.20
N ALA A 43 1.42 -4.04 -6.47
CA ALA A 43 2.34 -2.93 -6.73
C ALA A 43 3.71 -3.09 -6.05
N GLY A 44 3.88 -4.14 -5.25
CA GLY A 44 5.09 -4.41 -4.50
C GLY A 44 5.13 -3.79 -3.11
N SER A 45 6.03 -4.31 -2.27
CA SER A 45 6.01 -4.07 -0.82
C SER A 45 6.25 -2.62 -0.44
N LYS A 46 7.09 -1.87 -1.16
CA LYS A 46 7.35 -0.46 -0.87
C LYS A 46 6.12 0.42 -1.13
N ILE A 47 5.47 0.26 -2.28
CA ILE A 47 4.25 0.99 -2.63
C ILE A 47 3.14 0.63 -1.63
N ASN A 48 2.99 -0.66 -1.31
CA ASN A 48 1.99 -1.11 -0.36
C ASN A 48 2.23 -0.58 1.06
N ARG A 49 3.48 -0.51 1.52
CA ARG A 49 3.83 0.15 2.80
C ARG A 49 3.54 1.65 2.78
N THR A 50 3.73 2.33 1.66
CA THR A 50 3.33 3.73 1.56
C THR A 50 1.81 3.89 1.57
N LEU A 51 1.06 3.00 0.91
CA LEU A 51 -0.40 2.99 0.96
C LEU A 51 -0.93 2.75 2.38
N VAL A 52 -0.27 1.87 3.14
CA VAL A 52 -0.54 1.67 4.58
C VAL A 52 -0.43 2.99 5.33
N LEU A 53 0.68 3.70 5.19
CA LEU A 53 0.88 4.99 5.87
C LEU A 53 -0.17 6.03 5.50
N LEU A 54 -0.55 6.09 4.22
CA LEU A 54 -1.59 7.01 3.76
C LEU A 54 -2.96 6.64 4.36
N ALA A 55 -3.30 5.34 4.38
CA ALA A 55 -4.55 4.86 4.96
C ALA A 55 -4.60 5.09 6.49
N GLU A 56 -3.49 4.89 7.19
CA GLU A 56 -3.36 5.19 8.63
C GLU A 56 -3.56 6.68 8.91
N GLY A 57 -2.99 7.56 8.08
CA GLY A 57 -3.22 9.01 8.14
C GLY A 57 -4.67 9.43 7.90
N LEU A 58 -5.49 8.55 7.31
CA LEU A 58 -6.93 8.74 7.09
C LEU A 58 -7.79 8.11 8.21
N GLY A 59 -7.16 7.62 9.29
CA GLY A 59 -7.86 7.02 10.43
C GLY A 59 -8.22 5.55 10.24
N VAL A 60 -7.66 4.87 9.24
CA VAL A 60 -7.85 3.43 9.03
C VAL A 60 -6.78 2.65 9.78
N SER A 61 -7.18 1.68 10.60
CA SER A 61 -6.21 0.79 11.24
C SER A 61 -5.70 -0.21 10.20
N THR A 62 -4.45 -0.09 9.80
CA THR A 62 -3.88 -1.07 8.87
C THR A 62 -3.24 -2.22 9.64
N ILE A 63 -3.55 -3.45 9.25
CA ILE A 63 -3.03 -4.63 9.96
C ILE A 63 -1.65 -4.98 9.40
N LYS A 64 -1.57 -5.18 8.08
CA LYS A 64 -0.39 -5.71 7.39
C LYS A 64 -0.37 -5.27 5.93
N SER A 65 0.80 -5.35 5.32
CA SER A 65 0.94 -5.34 3.87
C SER A 65 1.98 -6.37 3.43
N ASP A 66 1.79 -6.91 2.23
CA ASP A 66 2.77 -7.74 1.56
C ASP A 66 3.00 -7.22 0.13
N TYR A 67 3.65 -8.02 -0.72
CA TYR A 67 3.91 -7.63 -2.11
C TYR A 67 2.62 -7.47 -2.95
N GLN A 68 1.55 -8.17 -2.60
CA GLN A 68 0.31 -8.31 -3.37
C GLN A 68 -0.79 -7.38 -2.89
N LYS A 69 -0.89 -7.17 -1.57
CA LYS A 69 -2.05 -6.51 -0.97
C LYS A 69 -1.72 -5.68 0.28
N VAL A 70 -2.69 -4.85 0.64
CA VAL A 70 -2.78 -4.16 1.94
C VAL A 70 -4.02 -4.69 2.68
N GLU A 71 -3.86 -5.03 3.96
CA GLU A 71 -4.95 -5.49 4.82
C GLU A 71 -5.42 -4.35 5.71
N LEU A 72 -6.64 -3.86 5.45
CA LEU A 72 -7.25 -2.74 6.15
C LEU A 72 -8.24 -3.25 7.20
N LYS A 73 -8.26 -2.59 8.36
CA LYS A 73 -9.25 -2.79 9.41
C LYS A 73 -9.89 -1.45 9.78
N PHE A 74 -11.21 -1.42 9.75
CA PHE A 74 -11.96 -0.27 10.24
C PHE A 74 -12.46 -0.52 11.66
N GLY A 75 -12.77 0.56 12.38
CA GLY A 75 -13.45 0.46 13.68
C GLY A 75 -14.88 -0.04 13.54
N GLU A 76 -15.63 -0.06 14.66
CA GLU A 76 -17.01 -0.59 14.73
C GLU A 76 -18.02 0.15 13.82
N ALA A 77 -17.67 1.33 13.30
CA ALA A 77 -18.49 2.04 12.32
C ALA A 77 -18.40 1.39 10.94
N ASN A 78 -19.53 1.32 10.23
CA ASN A 78 -19.59 0.89 8.83
C ASN A 78 -18.64 1.76 8.00
N PRO A 79 -17.59 1.19 7.39
CA PRO A 79 -16.60 2.00 6.73
C PRO A 79 -17.07 2.45 5.35
N ASP A 80 -16.93 3.74 5.10
CA ASP A 80 -17.13 4.29 3.76
C ASP A 80 -15.88 4.01 2.92
N LEU A 81 -15.82 2.81 2.35
CA LEU A 81 -14.72 2.39 1.50
C LEU A 81 -14.60 3.28 0.26
N LEU A 82 -15.72 3.76 -0.28
CA LEU A 82 -15.70 4.65 -1.43
C LEU A 82 -14.99 5.94 -1.07
N LYS A 83 -15.33 6.55 0.07
CA LYS A 83 -14.62 7.72 0.60
C LYS A 83 -13.14 7.44 0.82
N LEU A 84 -12.78 6.30 1.42
CA LEU A 84 -11.35 5.94 1.57
C LEU A 84 -10.63 5.94 0.23
N THR A 85 -11.21 5.31 -0.80
CA THR A 85 -10.58 5.25 -2.13
C THR A 85 -10.45 6.64 -2.76
N GLN A 86 -11.46 7.51 -2.59
CA GLN A 86 -11.40 8.90 -3.05
C GLN A 86 -10.34 9.70 -2.31
N ASP A 87 -10.26 9.55 -0.99
CA ASP A 87 -9.27 10.22 -0.15
C ASP A 87 -7.84 9.75 -0.50
N LEU A 88 -7.64 8.46 -0.77
CA LEU A 88 -6.37 7.94 -1.29
C LEU A 88 -6.03 8.55 -2.66
N LEU A 89 -6.99 8.59 -3.59
CA LEU A 89 -6.78 9.19 -4.92
C LEU A 89 -6.49 10.70 -4.84
N ALA A 90 -7.02 11.42 -3.85
CA ALA A 90 -6.74 12.83 -3.65
C ALA A 90 -5.25 13.12 -3.35
N HIS A 91 -4.49 12.11 -2.95
CA HIS A 91 -3.05 12.25 -2.74
C HIS A 91 -2.26 12.27 -4.05
N LYS A 92 -2.81 11.82 -5.18
CA LYS A 92 -2.07 11.64 -6.44
C LYS A 92 -1.36 12.90 -6.95
N ASP A 93 -1.94 14.07 -6.69
CA ASP A 93 -1.42 15.38 -7.14
C ASP A 93 -0.52 16.06 -6.08
N MET A 94 -0.29 15.39 -4.94
CA MET A 94 0.60 15.91 -3.91
C MET A 94 2.07 15.78 -4.32
N THR A 95 2.90 16.72 -3.83
CA THR A 95 4.35 16.56 -3.90
C THR A 95 4.81 15.53 -2.87
N VAL A 96 5.96 14.90 -3.14
CA VAL A 96 6.60 13.98 -2.19
C VAL A 96 6.80 14.65 -0.82
N GLN A 97 7.22 15.91 -0.80
CA GLN A 97 7.43 16.66 0.44
C GLN A 97 6.13 16.87 1.21
N ASN A 98 5.03 17.18 0.52
CA ASN A 98 3.73 17.37 1.16
C ASN A 98 3.22 16.06 1.77
N VAL A 99 3.48 14.91 1.13
CA VAL A 99 3.14 13.60 1.69
C VAL A 99 3.98 13.32 2.95
N ILE A 100 5.29 13.56 2.89
CA ILE A 100 6.20 13.41 4.05
C ILE A 100 5.72 14.27 5.22
N ASN A 101 5.31 15.52 4.96
CA ASN A 101 4.86 16.45 6.01
C ASN A 101 3.50 16.05 6.62
N LYS A 102 2.65 15.33 5.89
CA LYS A 102 1.33 14.87 6.38
C LYS A 102 1.41 13.56 7.15
N ILE A 103 2.36 12.69 6.82
CA ILE A 103 2.48 11.38 7.45
C ILE A 103 3.40 11.49 8.67
N ASP A 104 2.85 11.25 9.85
CA ASP A 104 3.67 11.01 11.03
C ASP A 104 4.20 9.58 10.98
N ILE A 105 5.43 9.41 10.49
CA ILE A 105 6.09 8.10 10.49
C ILE A 105 6.77 7.95 11.85
N PRO A 106 6.37 7.00 12.71
CA PRO A 106 7.06 6.74 13.96
C PRO A 106 8.44 6.12 13.69
N VAL A 107 9.42 6.98 13.41
CA VAL A 107 10.82 6.65 13.07
C VAL A 107 11.44 5.70 14.09
N LYS A 108 11.02 5.83 15.34
CA LYS A 108 11.55 5.10 16.50
C LYS A 108 11.26 3.60 16.51
N LYS A 109 10.38 3.07 15.64
CA LYS A 109 9.96 1.66 15.68
C LYS A 109 10.49 0.77 14.56
N VAL A 110 11.24 1.32 13.59
CA VAL A 110 11.64 0.56 12.40
C VAL A 110 13.16 0.42 12.32
N HIS A 111 13.67 -0.67 12.88
CA HIS A 111 15.07 -1.08 12.75
C HIS A 111 15.26 -1.86 11.44
N PHE A 112 15.81 -1.20 10.41
CA PHE A 112 16.13 -1.86 9.14
C PHE A 112 17.59 -2.35 9.07
N SER A 113 18.47 -1.89 9.97
CA SER A 113 19.84 -2.39 10.12
C SER A 113 20.42 -2.06 11.49
N LYS A 114 21.44 -2.83 11.91
CA LYS A 114 22.23 -2.54 13.12
C LYS A 114 22.92 -1.17 13.07
N PHE A 115 23.21 -0.66 11.88
CA PHE A 115 23.83 0.66 11.69
C PHE A 115 22.84 1.83 11.88
N ASN A 116 21.53 1.56 11.85
CA ASN A 116 20.53 2.61 12.02
C ASN A 116 20.60 3.25 13.42
N GLU A 117 21.01 2.47 14.44
CA GLU A 117 21.15 2.95 15.81
C GLU A 117 22.30 3.95 15.99
N CYS A 118 23.26 3.95 15.06
CA CYS A 118 24.40 4.85 15.07
C CYS A 118 24.15 6.14 14.27
N LEU A 119 23.02 6.25 13.56
CA LEU A 119 22.71 7.43 12.76
C LEU A 119 22.01 8.50 13.60
N PRO A 120 22.33 9.80 13.38
CA PRO A 120 21.50 10.90 13.85
C PRO A 120 20.04 10.72 13.41
N ALA A 121 19.10 11.19 14.23
CA ALA A 121 17.66 10.97 14.00
C ALA A 121 17.18 11.43 12.60
N SER A 122 17.72 12.54 12.09
CA SER A 122 17.42 13.04 10.74
C SER A 122 17.87 12.08 9.63
N LEU A 123 19.09 11.55 9.71
CA LEU A 123 19.62 10.60 8.73
C LEU A 123 18.97 9.23 8.85
N SER A 124 18.62 8.81 10.07
CA SER A 124 17.82 7.60 10.31
C SER A 124 16.45 7.70 9.64
N TYR A 125 15.81 8.86 9.74
CA TYR A 125 14.53 9.14 9.10
C TYR A 125 14.60 9.10 7.57
N GLU A 126 15.59 9.77 6.97
CA GLU A 126 15.80 9.76 5.51
C GLU A 126 16.09 8.36 4.98
N ALA A 127 16.94 7.61 5.69
CA ALA A 127 17.26 6.23 5.34
C ALA A 127 16.02 5.32 5.43
N LEU A 128 15.21 5.48 6.48
CA LEU A 128 13.94 4.79 6.62
C LEU A 128 12.99 5.10 5.45
N LEU A 129 12.84 6.38 5.09
CA LEU A 129 12.00 6.82 3.98
C LEU A 129 12.41 6.15 2.67
N SER A 130 13.70 6.20 2.32
CA SER A 130 14.23 5.67 1.06
C SER A 130 14.19 4.13 1.00
N LYS A 131 14.47 3.45 2.12
CA LYS A 131 14.56 1.98 2.14
C LYS A 131 13.19 1.31 2.26
N SER A 132 12.28 1.88 3.04
CA SER A 132 11.00 1.24 3.35
C SER A 132 9.87 1.66 2.43
N PHE A 133 9.89 2.89 1.92
CA PHE A 133 8.75 3.48 1.22
C PHE A 133 9.11 3.87 -0.21
N ASP A 134 8.10 3.95 -1.07
CA ASP A 134 8.23 4.48 -2.43
C ASP A 134 7.14 5.52 -2.67
N ILE A 135 7.30 6.68 -2.04
CA ILE A 135 6.28 7.75 -2.08
C ILE A 135 6.05 8.21 -3.52
N LYS A 136 7.12 8.42 -4.29
CA LYS A 136 7.01 8.84 -5.70
C LYS A 136 6.30 7.78 -6.55
N GLY A 137 6.69 6.50 -6.40
CA GLY A 137 6.06 5.39 -7.09
C GLY A 137 4.58 5.24 -6.72
N THR A 138 4.23 5.44 -5.44
CA THR A 138 2.84 5.41 -4.97
C THR A 138 1.99 6.54 -5.56
N LEU A 139 2.51 7.76 -5.65
CA LEU A 139 1.78 8.88 -6.27
C LEU A 139 1.48 8.63 -7.75
N ILE A 140 2.47 8.09 -8.48
CA ILE A 140 2.30 7.66 -9.88
C ILE A 140 1.28 6.51 -9.96
N PHE A 141 1.40 5.54 -9.06
CA PHE A 141 0.47 4.41 -8.99
C PHE A 141 -0.97 4.88 -8.78
N LEU A 142 -1.21 5.79 -7.84
CA LEU A 142 -2.53 6.38 -7.57
C LEU A 142 -3.08 7.19 -8.75
N SER A 143 -2.22 7.86 -9.52
CA SER A 143 -2.63 8.66 -10.68
C SER A 143 -3.30 7.85 -11.77
N ASP A 144 -2.85 6.61 -11.95
CA ASP A 144 -3.34 5.68 -12.97
C ASP A 144 -4.39 4.69 -12.43
N LEU A 145 -4.72 4.75 -11.13
CA LEU A 145 -5.44 3.69 -10.44
C LEU A 145 -6.96 3.77 -10.62
N GLN A 146 -7.57 2.62 -10.85
CA GLN A 146 -9.02 2.43 -10.76
C GLN A 146 -9.34 1.44 -9.65
N PHE A 147 -10.36 1.73 -8.84
CA PHE A 147 -10.83 0.82 -7.80
C PHE A 147 -12.02 0.00 -8.29
N GLU A 148 -12.02 -1.29 -7.97
CA GLU A 148 -13.11 -2.22 -8.24
C GLU A 148 -13.49 -2.92 -6.94
N PHE A 149 -14.77 -2.88 -6.57
CA PHE A 149 -15.27 -3.46 -5.33
C PHE A 149 -15.86 -4.84 -5.59
N ILE A 150 -15.42 -5.84 -4.84
CA ILE A 150 -15.95 -7.19 -4.90
C ILE A 150 -16.34 -7.67 -3.50
N ASN A 151 -17.41 -8.48 -3.45
CA ASN A 151 -17.78 -9.18 -2.23
C ASN A 151 -16.98 -10.49 -2.16
N GLY A 152 -16.38 -10.77 -1.00
CA GLY A 152 -15.69 -12.01 -0.70
C GLY A 152 -16.62 -13.15 -0.31
#